data_AF-A0AAW5EF20-F1
#
_entry.id   AF-A0AAW5EF20-F1
#
_cell.length_a   1.000
_cell.length_b   1.000
_cell.length_c   1.000
_cell.angle_alpha   90.00
_cell.angle_beta   90.00
_cell.angle_gamma   90.00
#
_symmetry.space_group_name_H-M   'P 1'
#
loop_
_entity.id
_entity.type
_entity.pdbx_description
1 polymer ?
#
loop_
_entity_poly.entity_id
_entity_poly.type
_entity_poly.pdbx_seq_one_letter_code
_entity_poly.pdbx_strand_id
1 'polypeptide(L)'
;MKILKYIFSFFVVCLIAVFIYVAYLFANADTQGYTFKEYKPPLTTQIYDRNGKLVANIFEQHRFYASYEELPPRLIEALVAIEDTSFFEHDGVNIDAIFRAIVKIIRSGGKTMEGASTLTQQF
;
A
#
# COMPACT_ATOMS: atom_id res chain seq x y z
N MET A 1 -18.28 -24.04 33.38
CA MET A 1 -18.01 -24.65 32.05
C MET A 1 -19.12 -24.43 31.01
N LYS A 2 -20.42 -24.54 31.33
CA LYS A 2 -21.50 -24.32 30.32
C LYS A 2 -21.56 -22.88 29.80
N ILE A 3 -21.45 -21.88 30.70
CA ILE A 3 -21.49 -20.45 30.34
C ILE A 3 -20.38 -20.04 29.35
N LEU A 4 -19.17 -20.58 29.53
CA LEU A 4 -18.02 -20.30 28.65
C LEU A 4 -18.21 -20.88 27.25
N LYS A 5 -18.91 -22.03 27.12
CA LYS A 5 -19.28 -22.61 25.84
C LYS A 5 -20.30 -21.74 25.09
N TYR A 6 -21.25 -21.13 25.79
CA TYR A 6 -22.21 -20.19 25.18
C TYR A 6 -21.53 -18.89 24.73
N ILE A 7 -20.62 -18.34 25.54
CA ILE A 7 -19.83 -17.15 25.16
C ILE A 7 -18.96 -17.44 23.94
N PHE A 8 -18.26 -18.57 23.92
CA PHE A 8 -17.46 -18.99 22.78
C PHE A 8 -18.31 -19.21 21.53
N SER A 9 -19.44 -19.92 21.65
CA SER A 9 -20.39 -20.13 20.55
C SER A 9 -20.92 -18.82 19.98
N PHE A 10 -21.28 -17.86 20.84
CA PHE A 10 -21.70 -16.52 20.43
C PHE A 10 -20.61 -15.80 19.63
N PHE A 11 -19.36 -15.84 20.10
CA PHE A 11 -18.24 -15.20 19.41
C PHE A 11 -17.97 -15.82 18.02
N VAL A 12 -18.07 -17.14 17.91
CA VAL A 12 -17.95 -17.86 16.63
C VAL A 12 -19.07 -17.46 15.67
N VAL A 13 -20.32 -17.39 16.14
CA VAL A 13 -21.47 -16.95 15.33
C VAL A 13 -21.27 -15.51 14.84
N CYS A 14 -20.80 -14.60 15.71
CA CYS A 14 -20.48 -13.23 15.31
C CYS A 14 -19.38 -13.17 14.24
N LEU A 15 -18.30 -13.95 14.40
CA LEU A 15 -17.23 -14.02 13.40
C LEU A 15 -17.73 -14.52 12.04
N ILE A 16 -18.58 -15.55 12.05
CA ILE A 16 -19.19 -16.08 10.82
C ILE A 16 -20.11 -15.04 10.18
N ALA A 17 -20.92 -14.33 10.96
CA ALA A 17 -21.79 -13.27 10.46
C ALA A 17 -20.99 -12.12 9.82
N VAL A 18 -19.90 -11.70 10.45
CA VAL A 18 -18.97 -10.69 9.90
C VAL A 18 -18.34 -11.20 8.61
N PHE A 19 -17.86 -12.45 8.58
CA PHE A 19 -17.28 -13.04 7.38
C PHE A 19 -18.28 -13.09 6.21
N ILE A 20 -19.51 -13.53 6.46
CA ILE A 20 -20.59 -13.56 5.45
C ILE A 20 -20.88 -12.15 4.95
N TYR A 21 -20.96 -11.17 5.86
CA TYR A 21 -21.23 -9.78 5.50
C TYR A 21 -20.11 -9.20 4.62
N VAL A 22 -18.85 -9.42 4.99
CA VAL A 22 -17.69 -9.00 4.20
C VAL A 22 -17.68 -9.68 2.83
N ALA A 23 -17.93 -10.99 2.77
CA ALA A 23 -18.02 -11.72 1.50
C ALA A 23 -19.16 -11.20 0.62
N TYR A 24 -20.31 -10.86 1.20
CA TYR A 24 -21.41 -10.20 0.50
C TYR A 24 -21.00 -8.84 -0.07
N LEU A 25 -20.27 -8.03 0.70
CA LEU A 25 -19.75 -6.75 0.20
C LEU A 25 -18.79 -6.96 -0.98
N PHE A 26 -17.87 -7.92 -0.89
CA PHE A 26 -16.95 -8.23 -2.00
C PHE A 26 -17.67 -8.73 -3.25
N ALA A 27 -18.66 -9.62 -3.10
CA ALA A 27 -19.42 -10.15 -4.23
C ALA A 27 -20.25 -9.08 -4.95
N ASN A 28 -20.65 -8.03 -4.24
CA ASN A 28 -21.42 -6.90 -4.77
C ASN A 28 -20.58 -5.63 -4.95
N ALA A 29 -19.26 -5.72 -4.78
CA ALA A 29 -18.37 -4.58 -4.98
C ALA A 29 -18.33 -4.27 -6.47
N ASP A 30 -18.78 -3.07 -6.85
CA ASP A 30 -18.62 -2.58 -8.21
C ASP A 30 -17.14 -2.29 -8.47
N THR A 31 -16.48 -3.19 -9.21
CA THR A 31 -15.06 -3.05 -9.58
C THR A 31 -14.86 -2.21 -10.84
N GLN A 32 -15.94 -1.82 -11.54
CA GLN A 32 -15.88 -1.18 -12.87
C GLN A 32 -15.30 0.25 -12.83
N GLY A 33 -15.15 0.85 -11.64
CA GLY A 33 -14.49 2.15 -11.43
C GLY A 33 -13.07 2.08 -10.85
N TYR A 34 -12.57 0.88 -10.51
CA TYR A 34 -11.25 0.65 -9.91
C TYR A 34 -10.23 0.09 -10.90
N THR A 35 -10.43 0.29 -12.21
CA THR A 35 -9.30 0.25 -13.14
C THR A 35 -8.25 1.21 -12.61
N PHE A 36 -7.01 0.77 -12.44
CA PHE A 36 -5.89 1.61 -12.03
C PHE A 36 -6.02 2.95 -12.74
N LYS A 37 -6.45 3.98 -12.00
CA LYS A 37 -6.55 5.33 -12.56
C LYS A 37 -5.17 5.61 -13.10
N GLU A 38 -5.08 5.91 -14.39
CA GLU A 38 -3.82 6.22 -15.03
C GLU A 38 -3.16 7.33 -14.19
N TYR A 39 -2.13 6.97 -13.43
CA TYR A 39 -1.51 7.88 -12.47
C TYR A 39 -0.73 8.91 -13.28
N LYS A 40 -1.28 10.12 -13.36
CA LYS A 40 -0.69 11.25 -14.09
C LYS A 40 -0.22 12.28 -13.06
N PRO A 41 0.98 12.11 -12.49
CA PRO A 41 1.51 13.08 -11.54
C PRO A 41 1.74 14.42 -12.26
N PRO A 42 1.63 15.56 -11.54
CA PRO A 42 2.04 16.84 -12.10
C PRO A 42 3.55 16.79 -12.40
N LEU A 43 3.92 17.04 -13.66
CA LEU A 43 5.30 17.07 -14.13
C LEU A 43 5.77 18.49 -14.40
N THR A 44 7.08 18.68 -14.32
CA THR A 44 7.73 19.95 -14.64
C THR A 44 7.66 20.23 -16.13
N THR A 45 7.15 21.40 -16.51
CA THR A 45 7.27 21.93 -17.88
C THR A 45 8.60 22.65 -18.03
N GLN A 46 9.39 22.27 -19.03
CA GLN A 46 10.70 22.87 -19.29
C GLN A 46 10.62 23.80 -20.52
N ILE A 47 11.09 25.03 -20.36
CA ILE A 47 11.16 26.04 -21.42
C ILE A 47 12.60 26.16 -21.89
N TYR A 48 12.82 26.01 -23.19
CA TYR A 48 14.14 26.09 -23.84
C TYR A 48 14.21 27.29 -24.79
N ASP A 49 15.40 27.87 -24.96
CA ASP A 49 15.64 28.90 -25.98
C ASP A 49 15.86 28.30 -27.38
N ARG A 50 16.06 29.17 -28.37
CA ARG A 50 16.30 28.74 -29.78
C ARG A 50 17.55 27.90 -29.99
N ASN A 51 18.46 27.88 -29.02
CA ASN A 51 19.71 27.12 -29.07
C ASN A 51 19.62 25.84 -28.23
N GLY A 52 18.44 25.51 -27.67
CA GLY A 52 18.24 24.34 -26.80
C GLY A 52 18.74 24.54 -25.36
N LYS A 53 19.05 25.78 -24.94
CA LYS A 53 19.44 26.04 -23.56
C LYS A 53 18.20 26.14 -22.68
N LEU A 54 18.19 25.42 -21.56
CA LEU A 54 17.12 25.53 -20.56
C LEU A 54 17.04 26.97 -20.02
N VAL A 55 15.84 27.56 -20.08
CA VAL A 55 15.54 28.91 -19.62
C VAL A 55 14.82 28.88 -18.28
N ALA A 56 13.78 28.04 -18.17
CA ALA A 56 12.96 27.97 -16.97
C ALA A 56 12.27 26.61 -16.81
N ASN A 57 11.98 26.26 -15.57
CA ASN A 57 11.11 25.16 -15.18
C ASN A 57 9.83 25.76 -14.57
N ILE A 58 8.66 25.36 -15.05
CA ILE A 58 7.35 25.73 -14.48
C ILE A 58 6.72 24.48 -13.89
N PHE A 59 6.35 24.52 -12.61
CA PHE A 59 5.79 23.38 -11.91
C PHE A 59 4.99 23.78 -10.66
N GLU A 60 3.99 22.98 -10.32
CA GLU A 60 3.42 22.96 -8.96
C GLU A 60 4.29 22.09 -8.02
N GLN A 61 4.77 20.96 -8.55
CA GLN A 61 5.69 20.04 -7.88
C GLN A 61 6.87 19.79 -8.79
N HIS A 62 8.09 19.97 -8.28
CA HIS A 62 9.31 19.82 -9.07
C HIS A 62 9.60 18.33 -9.32
N ARG A 63 8.96 17.76 -10.33
CA ARG A 63 9.04 16.33 -10.69
C ARG A 63 9.47 16.17 -12.14
N PHE A 64 10.32 15.19 -12.37
CA PHE A 64 10.68 14.69 -13.69
C PHE A 64 10.27 13.23 -13.76
N TYR A 65 9.74 12.83 -14.91
CA TYR A 65 9.43 11.43 -15.14
C TYR A 65 10.74 10.68 -15.38
N ALA A 66 10.90 9.55 -14.70
CA ALA A 66 11.96 8.59 -14.96
C ALA A 66 11.31 7.24 -15.24
N SER A 67 11.71 6.57 -16.32
CA SER A 67 11.28 5.20 -16.59
C SER A 67 11.98 4.23 -15.63
N TYR A 68 11.42 3.03 -15.48
CA TYR A 68 11.97 2.03 -14.56
C TYR A 68 13.41 1.65 -14.94
N GLU A 69 13.73 1.62 -16.23
CA GLU A 69 15.05 1.29 -16.78
C GLU A 69 16.10 2.38 -16.53
N GLU A 70 15.67 3.62 -16.28
CA GLU A 70 16.55 4.73 -15.93
C GLU A 70 16.97 4.70 -14.45
N LEU A 71 16.26 3.92 -13.63
CA LEU A 71 16.55 3.81 -12.20
C LEU A 71 17.74 2.88 -11.94
N PRO A 72 18.74 3.31 -11.14
CA PRO A 72 19.82 2.43 -10.74
C PRO A 72 19.29 1.18 -10.00
N PRO A 73 19.74 -0.05 -10.32
CA PRO A 73 19.23 -1.26 -9.66
C PRO A 73 19.35 -1.21 -8.13
N ARG A 74 20.46 -0.66 -7.62
CA ARG A 74 20.69 -0.47 -6.18
C ARG A 74 19.68 0.47 -5.51
N LEU A 75 19.13 1.44 -6.25
CA LEU A 75 18.10 2.32 -5.73
C LEU A 75 16.80 1.53 -5.49
N ILE A 76 16.42 0.71 -6.46
CA ILE A 76 15.23 -0.15 -6.37
C ILE A 76 15.39 -1.15 -5.22
N GLU A 77 16.55 -1.83 -5.16
CA GLU A 77 16.88 -2.76 -4.07
C GLU A 77 16.80 -2.10 -2.69
N ALA A 78 17.38 -0.90 -2.55
CA ALA A 78 17.35 -0.17 -1.27
C ALA A 78 15.94 0.25 -0.86
N LEU A 79 15.13 0.73 -1.80
CA LEU A 79 13.74 1.14 -1.54
C LEU A 79 12.91 -0.07 -1.09
N VAL A 80 12.96 -1.16 -1.84
CA VAL A 80 12.24 -2.41 -1.52
C VAL A 80 12.72 -2.97 -0.19
N ALA A 81 14.03 -2.95 0.11
CA ALA A 81 14.56 -3.44 1.39
C ALA A 81 14.07 -2.65 2.62
N ILE A 82 13.75 -1.36 2.46
CA ILE A 82 13.31 -0.49 3.56
C ILE A 82 11.78 -0.47 3.69
N GLU A 83 11.07 -0.31 2.57
CA GLU A 83 9.64 -0.06 2.58
C GLU A 83 8.81 -1.34 2.47
N ASP A 84 9.28 -2.32 1.70
CA ASP A 84 8.48 -3.51 1.38
C ASP A 84 9.34 -4.69 0.90
N THR A 85 9.96 -5.41 1.84
CA THR A 85 10.99 -6.42 1.56
C THR A 85 10.54 -7.57 0.66
N SER A 86 9.24 -7.82 0.56
CA SER A 86 8.64 -8.89 -0.25
C SER A 86 7.75 -8.32 -1.36
N PHE A 87 8.02 -7.08 -1.80
CA PHE A 87 7.21 -6.37 -2.79
C PHE A 87 6.89 -7.20 -4.04
N PHE A 88 7.89 -7.94 -4.54
CA PHE A 88 7.75 -8.78 -5.74
C PHE A 88 7.08 -10.14 -5.50
N GLU A 89 6.75 -10.48 -4.27
CA GLU A 89 6.19 -11.77 -3.88
C GLU A 89 4.68 -11.72 -3.60
N HIS A 90 4.10 -10.52 -3.45
CA HIS A 90 2.69 -10.33 -3.12
C HIS A 90 1.95 -9.39 -4.07
N ASP A 91 0.64 -9.55 -4.15
CA ASP A 91 -0.25 -8.78 -5.04
C ASP A 91 -0.70 -7.45 -4.41
N GLY A 92 0.22 -6.74 -3.76
CA GLY A 92 0.00 -5.41 -3.17
C GLY A 92 -0.52 -5.38 -1.73
N VAL A 93 -0.80 -6.53 -1.10
CA VAL A 93 -1.06 -6.62 0.34
C VAL A 93 -0.18 -7.68 0.97
N ASN A 94 0.53 -7.31 2.02
CA ASN A 94 1.44 -8.19 2.74
C ASN A 94 0.86 -8.64 4.09
N ILE A 95 0.25 -9.82 4.11
CA ILE A 95 -0.38 -10.38 5.31
C ILE A 95 0.65 -10.64 6.43
N ASP A 96 1.86 -11.07 6.06
CA ASP A 96 2.92 -11.35 7.02
C ASP A 96 3.41 -10.08 7.70
N ALA A 97 3.56 -8.98 6.95
CA ALA A 97 3.89 -7.66 7.50
C ALA A 97 2.79 -7.16 8.45
N ILE A 98 1.51 -7.31 8.08
CA ILE A 98 0.37 -6.97 8.95
C ILE A 98 0.42 -7.76 10.26
N PHE A 99 0.59 -9.08 10.18
CA PHE A 99 0.63 -9.91 11.38
C PHE A 99 1.83 -9.57 12.27
N ARG A 100 3.02 -9.38 11.69
CA ARG A 100 4.24 -8.99 12.42
C ARG A 100 4.05 -7.65 13.14
N ALA A 101 3.49 -6.65 12.46
CA ALA A 101 3.21 -5.34 13.05
C ALA A 101 2.23 -5.43 14.22
N ILE A 102 1.11 -6.15 14.07
CA ILE A 102 0.13 -6.38 15.15
C ILE A 102 0.79 -7.04 16.36
N VAL A 103 1.56 -8.11 16.15
CA VAL A 103 2.25 -8.82 17.23
C VAL A 103 3.21 -7.89 17.97
N LYS A 104 3.95 -7.04 17.26
CA LYS A 104 4.90 -6.10 17.88
C LYS A 104 4.20 -5.00 18.68
N ILE A 105 3.09 -4.48 18.18
CA ILE A 105 2.26 -3.50 18.89
C ILE A 105 1.75 -4.11 20.21
N ILE A 106 1.20 -5.32 20.17
CA ILE A 106 0.69 -6.01 21.36
C ILE A 106 1.82 -6.27 22.36
N ARG A 107 2.96 -6.82 21.90
CA ARG A 107 4.12 -7.14 22.77
C ARG A 107 4.74 -5.90 23.42
N SER A 108 4.73 -4.77 22.74
CA SER A 108 5.24 -3.51 23.29
C SER A 108 4.25 -2.79 24.22
N GLY A 109 3.04 -3.33 24.39
CA GLY A 109 1.95 -2.62 25.09
C GLY A 109 1.57 -1.31 24.41
N GLY A 110 1.72 -1.24 23.07
CA GLY A 110 1.44 -0.05 22.26
C GLY A 110 2.55 1.00 22.25
N LYS A 111 3.72 0.75 22.86
CA LYS A 111 4.83 1.73 22.92
C LYS A 111 5.65 1.81 21.62
N THR A 112 5.59 0.78 20.78
CA THR A 112 6.28 0.77 19.49
C THR A 112 5.29 0.49 18.37
N MET A 113 5.48 1.17 17.24
CA MET A 113 4.73 0.94 16.00
C MET A 113 5.67 0.42 14.92
N GLU A 114 5.16 -0.45 14.06
CA GLU A 114 5.84 -0.94 12.86
C GLU A 114 4.88 -0.77 11.69
N GLY A 115 5.41 -0.40 10.53
CA GLY A 115 4.64 -0.29 9.30
C GLY A 115 4.20 -1.68 8.82
N ALA A 116 2.96 -1.76 8.35
CA ALA A 116 2.41 -2.94 7.69
C ALA A 116 2.02 -2.69 6.23
N SER A 117 2.19 -1.45 5.78
CA SER A 117 1.76 -1.01 4.46
C SER A 117 2.77 -1.43 3.39
N THR A 118 2.26 -1.77 2.22
CA THR A 118 3.06 -2.08 1.02
C THR A 118 3.27 -0.83 0.18
N LEU A 119 4.23 -0.87 -0.76
CA LEU A 119 4.40 0.23 -1.73
C LEU A 119 3.11 0.48 -2.51
N THR A 120 2.40 -0.56 -2.93
CA THR A 120 1.12 -0.43 -3.66
C THR A 120 0.04 0.31 -2.86
N GLN A 121 0.06 0.26 -1.53
CA GLN A 121 -0.90 0.98 -0.68
C GLN A 121 -0.52 2.45 -0.43
N GLN A 122 0.74 2.82 -0.66
CA GLN A 122 1.22 4.19 -0.44
C GLN A 122 0.88 5.13 -1.61
N PHE A 123 0.60 4.59 -2.80
CA PHE A 123 0.30 5.33 -4.03
C PHE A 123 -1.14 5.13 -4.50
#